data_AF-A0A969B9L0-F1
#
_entry.id   AF-A0A969B9L0-F1
#
_cell.length_a   1.000
_cell.length_b   1.000
_cell.length_c   1.000
_cell.angle_alpha   90.00
_cell.angle_beta   90.00
_cell.angle_gamma   90.00
#
_symmetry.space_group_name_H-M   'P 1'
#
loop_
_entity.id
_entity.type
_entity.pdbx_description
1 polymer ?
#
loop_
_entity_poly.entity_id
_entity_poly.type
_entity_poly.pdbx_seq_one_letter_code
_entity_poly.pdbx_strand_id
1 'polypeptide(L)'
;MTVNFGEPVTVVTTGGTPYIAITLATGGTVNAAYISGSGTSALVFRYTVVTGNADNDGIAVGASITANGGTLKDAAGNNVTLTLNSIGSTTNVKVDAIAPVTSSVGVPANATYSTGANLDFTVNFSENVTVVTTGGTPYIAITLNTGGTVNAAYQSGSGTSALVFRYIVVTGNTDNNGIAIGASITANGGTIKDAAGNNAV
;
A
#
# COMPACT_ATOMS: atom_id res chain seq x y z
N MET A 1 4.23 -11.39 16.40
CA MET A 1 4.03 -11.34 17.86
C MET A 1 4.63 -12.58 18.50
N THR A 2 5.02 -12.50 19.77
CA THR A 2 5.53 -13.63 20.55
C THR A 2 4.57 -13.91 21.71
N VAL A 3 4.22 -15.17 21.91
CA VAL A 3 3.45 -15.64 23.07
C VAL A 3 4.38 -16.38 24.01
N ASN A 4 4.40 -15.96 25.28
CA ASN A 4 5.26 -16.55 26.31
C ASN A 4 4.44 -17.48 27.22
N PHE A 5 5.02 -18.63 27.54
CA PHE A 5 4.47 -19.66 28.41
C PHE A 5 5.36 -19.82 29.65
N GLY A 6 4.82 -20.44 30.70
CA GLY A 6 5.58 -20.74 31.92
C GLY A 6 6.63 -21.83 31.73
N GLU A 7 6.51 -22.64 30.69
CA GLU A 7 7.37 -23.78 30.40
C GLU A 7 7.49 -24.02 28.89
N PRO A 8 8.42 -24.89 28.44
CA PRO A 8 8.54 -25.24 27.04
C PRO A 8 7.30 -25.90 26.44
N VAL A 9 6.89 -25.42 25.26
CA VAL A 9 5.74 -25.94 24.51
C VAL A 9 6.20 -26.61 23.22
N THR A 10 5.87 -27.88 23.04
CA THR A 10 6.01 -28.59 21.77
C THR A 10 4.79 -28.33 20.90
N VAL A 11 5.03 -27.87 19.66
CA VAL A 11 3.99 -27.61 18.67
C VAL A 11 4.08 -28.64 17.55
N VAL A 12 2.97 -29.34 17.30
CA VAL A 12 2.83 -30.25 16.16
C VAL A 12 1.83 -29.68 15.17
N THR A 13 2.25 -29.49 13.92
CA THR A 13 1.46 -28.83 12.86
C THR A 13 0.94 -29.77 11.77
N THR A 14 1.14 -31.08 11.92
CA THR A 14 0.74 -32.08 10.90
C THR A 14 -0.77 -32.11 10.63
N GLY A 15 -1.60 -31.78 11.61
CA GLY A 15 -3.06 -31.62 11.44
C GLY A 15 -3.51 -30.21 11.07
N GLY A 16 -2.57 -29.26 11.00
CA GLY A 16 -2.78 -27.86 10.65
C GLY A 16 -1.98 -26.90 11.53
N THR A 17 -1.82 -25.66 11.07
CA THR A 17 -0.95 -24.66 11.71
C THR A 17 -1.75 -23.80 12.69
N PRO A 18 -1.36 -23.75 13.98
CA PRO A 18 -1.98 -22.85 14.94
C PRO A 18 -1.89 -21.40 14.51
N TYR A 19 -2.87 -20.58 14.89
CA TYR A 19 -2.88 -19.16 14.57
C TYR A 19 -3.53 -18.33 15.66
N ILE A 20 -3.30 -17.01 15.60
CA ILE A 20 -4.01 -16.01 16.40
C ILE A 20 -4.75 -15.11 15.41
N ALA A 21 -6.06 -14.96 15.60
CA ALA A 21 -6.86 -14.04 14.80
C ALA A 21 -6.46 -12.59 15.09
N ILE A 22 -6.38 -11.78 14.04
CA ILE A 22 -6.19 -10.33 14.12
C ILE A 22 -7.33 -9.69 13.34
N THR A 23 -8.06 -8.77 13.96
CA THR A 23 -9.08 -7.98 13.26
C THR A 23 -8.45 -6.68 12.78
N LEU A 24 -8.68 -6.39 11.51
CA LEU A 24 -8.35 -5.16 10.81
C LEU A 24 -9.65 -4.42 10.47
N ALA A 25 -9.72 -3.11 10.73
CA ALA A 25 -10.95 -2.33 10.55
C ALA A 25 -11.59 -2.46 9.15
N THR A 26 -10.78 -2.44 8.07
CA THR A 26 -11.28 -2.58 6.68
C THR A 26 -10.85 -3.89 6.02
N GLY A 27 -9.85 -4.58 6.58
CA GLY A 27 -9.35 -5.86 6.08
C GLY A 27 -10.09 -7.09 6.62
N GLY A 28 -11.02 -6.91 7.57
CA GLY A 28 -11.70 -8.02 8.25
C GLY A 28 -10.76 -8.77 9.20
N THR A 29 -11.06 -10.04 9.49
CA THR A 29 -10.21 -10.87 10.35
C THR A 29 -9.21 -11.67 9.52
N VAL A 30 -7.94 -11.54 9.87
CA VAL A 30 -6.80 -12.26 9.31
C VAL A 30 -6.13 -13.13 10.37
N ASN A 31 -5.26 -14.06 9.96
CA ASN A 31 -4.64 -15.02 10.87
C ASN A 31 -3.13 -14.83 10.93
N ALA A 32 -2.61 -14.50 12.11
CA ALA A 32 -1.18 -14.63 12.38
C ALA A 32 -0.84 -16.08 12.66
N ALA A 33 -0.20 -16.75 11.71
CA ALA A 33 0.15 -18.16 11.80
C ALA A 33 1.39 -18.37 12.69
N TYR A 34 1.43 -19.51 13.39
CA TYR A 34 2.63 -19.98 14.08
C TYR A 34 3.78 -20.20 13.08
N ILE A 35 4.97 -19.69 13.41
CA ILE A 35 6.15 -19.76 12.53
C ILE A 35 7.32 -20.50 13.19
N SER A 36 7.53 -20.33 14.51
CA SER A 36 8.70 -20.89 15.20
C SER A 36 8.56 -20.89 16.72
N GLY A 37 9.42 -21.64 17.42
CA GLY A 37 9.53 -21.62 18.89
C GLY A 37 9.19 -22.95 19.58
N SER A 38 8.79 -23.98 18.85
CA SER A 38 8.50 -25.32 19.40
C SER A 38 9.69 -25.85 20.20
N GLY A 39 9.41 -26.43 21.37
CA GLY A 39 10.39 -26.89 22.34
C GLY A 39 10.93 -25.78 23.24
N THR A 40 10.40 -24.56 23.14
CA THR A 40 10.75 -23.41 24.00
C THR A 40 9.51 -22.82 24.66
N SER A 41 9.69 -21.92 25.62
CA SER A 41 8.58 -21.21 26.27
C SER A 41 8.09 -19.99 25.49
N ALA A 42 8.64 -19.71 24.30
CA ALA A 42 8.26 -18.55 23.50
C ALA A 42 7.91 -18.97 22.07
N LEU A 43 6.65 -18.81 21.69
CA LEU A 43 6.16 -19.13 20.34
C LEU A 43 5.97 -17.86 19.52
N VAL A 44 6.43 -17.86 18.28
CA VAL A 44 6.34 -16.72 17.37
C VAL A 44 5.21 -16.94 16.37
N PHE A 45 4.32 -15.95 16.29
CA PHE A 45 3.23 -15.87 15.32
C PHE A 45 3.43 -14.67 14.40
N ARG A 46 3.12 -14.82 13.12
CA ARG A 46 3.26 -13.75 12.12
C ARG A 46 2.08 -13.72 11.17
N TYR A 47 1.60 -12.52 10.91
CA TYR A 47 0.80 -12.22 9.74
C TYR A 47 1.64 -11.36 8.80
N THR A 48 1.59 -11.66 7.51
CA THR A 48 2.16 -10.80 6.46
C THR A 48 1.01 -10.00 5.89
N VAL A 49 1.09 -8.67 6.02
CA VAL A 49 0.11 -7.75 5.45
C VAL A 49 0.06 -7.92 3.93
N VAL A 50 -1.14 -7.98 3.38
CA VAL A 50 -1.38 -8.09 1.93
C VAL A 50 -2.12 -6.85 1.42
N THR A 51 -2.06 -6.64 0.10
CA THR A 51 -2.77 -5.54 -0.55
C THR A 51 -4.25 -5.51 -0.17
N GLY A 52 -4.76 -4.31 0.10
CA GLY A 52 -6.15 -4.09 0.51
C GLY A 52 -6.37 -4.17 2.03
N ASN A 53 -5.40 -4.62 2.82
CA ASN A 53 -5.47 -4.50 4.27
C ASN A 53 -5.33 -3.05 4.69
N ALA A 54 -6.25 -2.56 5.53
CA ALA A 54 -6.02 -1.33 6.27
C ALA A 54 -6.65 -1.38 7.67
N ASP A 55 -6.02 -0.62 8.56
CA ASP A 55 -6.40 -0.43 9.95
C ASP A 55 -5.77 0.88 10.45
N ASN A 56 -6.61 1.89 10.72
CA ASN A 56 -6.17 3.25 11.04
C ASN A 56 -6.25 3.57 12.54
N ASP A 57 -6.91 2.73 13.33
CA ASP A 57 -7.18 2.86 14.77
C ASP A 57 -6.46 1.81 15.62
N GLY A 58 -5.75 0.88 15.00
CA GLY A 58 -4.91 -0.13 15.60
C GLY A 58 -5.54 -1.52 15.57
N ILE A 59 -4.75 -2.54 15.24
CA ILE A 59 -5.25 -3.92 15.13
C ILE A 59 -5.86 -4.43 16.44
N ALA A 60 -6.81 -5.36 16.37
CA ALA A 60 -7.26 -6.12 17.55
C ALA A 60 -6.74 -7.55 17.50
N VAL A 61 -6.06 -8.00 18.57
CA VAL A 61 -5.56 -9.38 18.68
C VAL A 61 -6.62 -10.24 19.37
N GLY A 62 -6.92 -11.40 18.79
CA GLY A 62 -7.86 -12.37 19.36
C GLY A 62 -7.41 -12.86 20.75
N ALA A 63 -8.37 -13.20 21.60
CA ALA A 63 -8.12 -13.57 22.99
C ALA A 63 -7.53 -14.99 23.18
N SER A 64 -7.26 -15.73 22.10
CA SER A 64 -6.74 -17.09 22.17
C SER A 64 -5.96 -17.51 20.94
N ILE A 65 -5.14 -18.54 21.11
CA ILE A 65 -4.55 -19.32 20.01
C ILE A 65 -5.60 -20.32 19.52
N THR A 66 -5.84 -20.37 18.22
CA THR A 66 -6.59 -21.45 17.59
C THR A 66 -5.61 -22.53 17.14
N ALA A 67 -5.76 -23.76 17.65
CA ALA A 67 -4.85 -24.86 17.32
C ALA A 67 -4.97 -25.33 15.86
N ASN A 68 -6.15 -25.15 15.25
CA ASN A 68 -6.40 -25.42 13.83
C ASN A 68 -5.95 -26.83 13.40
N GLY A 69 -6.31 -27.86 14.18
CA GLY A 69 -5.89 -29.25 13.96
C GLY A 69 -4.47 -29.59 14.40
N GLY A 70 -3.63 -28.60 14.73
CA GLY A 70 -2.36 -28.79 15.42
C GLY A 70 -2.52 -29.08 16.91
N THR A 71 -1.40 -29.34 17.59
CA THR A 71 -1.37 -29.50 19.06
C THR A 71 -0.27 -28.64 19.68
N LEU A 72 -0.54 -28.15 20.90
CA LEU A 72 0.40 -27.42 21.73
C LEU A 72 0.42 -28.11 23.09
N LYS A 73 1.55 -28.73 23.44
CA LYS A 73 1.68 -29.53 24.66
C LYS A 73 2.98 -29.25 25.39
N ASP A 74 2.97 -29.41 26.71
CA ASP A 74 4.19 -29.42 27.51
C ASP A 74 4.99 -30.73 27.29
N ALA A 75 6.13 -30.87 27.98
CA ALA A 75 6.96 -32.07 27.91
C ALA A 75 6.31 -33.31 28.54
N ALA A 76 5.34 -33.15 29.44
CA ALA A 76 4.59 -34.23 30.07
C ALA A 76 3.39 -34.69 29.21
N GLY A 77 3.10 -33.99 28.11
CA GLY A 77 2.01 -34.30 27.19
C GLY A 77 0.68 -33.63 27.51
N ASN A 78 0.64 -32.71 28.48
CA ASN A 78 -0.55 -31.95 28.83
C ASN A 78 -0.83 -30.86 27.79
N ASN A 79 -2.11 -30.57 27.55
CA ASN A 79 -2.52 -29.51 26.63
C ASN A 79 -2.28 -28.14 27.25
N VAL A 80 -1.74 -27.22 26.44
CA VAL A 80 -1.58 -25.81 26.82
C VAL A 80 -2.93 -25.10 26.94
N THR A 81 -3.05 -24.19 27.92
CA THR A 81 -4.18 -23.23 27.96
C THR A 81 -3.99 -22.20 26.85
N LEU A 82 -4.91 -22.18 25.88
CA LEU A 82 -4.78 -21.38 24.67
C LEU A 82 -5.25 -19.92 24.82
N THR A 83 -5.86 -19.56 25.94
CA THR A 83 -6.27 -18.18 26.23
C THR A 83 -5.04 -17.29 26.40
N LEU A 84 -5.01 -16.19 25.65
CA LEU A 84 -3.99 -15.16 25.77
C LEU A 84 -4.35 -14.23 26.92
N ASN A 85 -3.37 -13.96 27.77
CA ASN A 85 -3.50 -13.01 28.88
C ASN A 85 -2.54 -11.83 28.64
N SER A 86 -2.85 -10.68 29.22
CA SER A 86 -1.98 -9.50 29.21
C SER A 86 -1.58 -9.03 27.79
N ILE A 87 -2.52 -9.04 26.84
CA ILE A 87 -2.30 -8.46 25.52
C ILE A 87 -2.01 -6.97 25.68
N GLY A 88 -0.84 -6.53 25.23
CA GLY A 88 -0.45 -5.11 25.25
C GLY A 88 -1.33 -4.25 24.33
N SER A 89 -1.30 -2.93 24.52
CA SER A 89 -2.02 -2.01 23.64
C SER A 89 -1.53 -2.12 22.20
N THR A 90 -2.47 -2.20 21.27
CA THR A 90 -2.24 -2.29 19.81
C THR A 90 -2.76 -1.07 19.05
N THR A 91 -3.20 -0.02 19.74
CA THR A 91 -3.79 1.21 19.15
C THR A 91 -2.87 1.93 18.16
N ASN A 92 -1.55 1.76 18.29
CA ASN A 92 -0.57 2.35 17.37
C ASN A 92 0.02 1.36 16.36
N VAL A 93 -0.48 0.11 16.33
CA VAL A 93 -0.11 -0.87 15.31
C VAL A 93 -1.08 -0.69 14.15
N LYS A 94 -0.77 0.29 13.29
CA LYS A 94 -1.57 0.64 12.12
C LYS A 94 -1.14 -0.15 10.89
N VAL A 95 -2.06 -0.35 9.97
CA VAL A 95 -1.83 -1.07 8.72
C VAL A 95 -2.38 -0.22 7.58
N ASP A 96 -1.59 -0.04 6.54
CA ASP A 96 -2.04 0.57 5.31
C ASP A 96 -1.32 -0.08 4.13
N ALA A 97 -2.05 -0.91 3.41
CA ALA A 97 -1.61 -1.56 2.18
C ALA A 97 -2.59 -1.27 1.02
N ILE A 98 -3.27 -0.12 1.07
CA ILE A 98 -4.17 0.34 0.00
C ILE A 98 -3.40 1.37 -0.82
N ALA A 99 -3.20 1.08 -2.12
CA ALA A 99 -2.52 2.02 -3.00
C ALA A 99 -3.44 3.19 -3.39
N PRO A 100 -2.89 4.41 -3.57
CA PRO A 100 -3.63 5.53 -4.12
C PRO A 100 -4.13 5.21 -5.53
N VAL A 101 -5.37 5.60 -5.84
CA VAL A 101 -5.94 5.46 -7.18
C VAL A 101 -6.17 6.82 -7.81
N THR A 102 -5.92 6.93 -9.12
CA THR A 102 -6.27 8.14 -9.88
C THR A 102 -7.79 8.26 -9.98
N SER A 103 -8.36 9.34 -9.45
CA SER A 103 -9.80 9.60 -9.45
C SER A 103 -10.27 10.41 -10.65
N SER A 104 -9.44 11.35 -11.13
CA SER A 104 -9.73 12.15 -12.32
C SER A 104 -8.48 12.84 -12.86
N VAL A 105 -8.54 13.27 -14.12
CA VAL A 105 -7.54 14.15 -14.73
C VAL A 105 -8.23 15.40 -15.24
N GLY A 106 -7.92 16.54 -14.64
CA GLY A 106 -8.28 17.85 -15.15
C GLY A 106 -7.37 18.21 -16.32
N VAL A 107 -7.98 18.71 -17.39
CA VAL A 107 -7.28 19.08 -18.64
C VAL A 107 -7.27 20.60 -18.81
N PRO A 108 -6.32 21.17 -19.58
CA PRO A 108 -6.34 22.59 -19.92
C PRO A 108 -7.66 23.00 -20.56
N ALA A 109 -8.05 24.26 -20.38
CA ALA A 109 -9.24 24.80 -21.02
C ALA A 109 -9.11 24.75 -22.56
N ASN A 110 -10.24 24.58 -23.25
CA ASN A 110 -10.26 24.59 -24.71
C ASN A 110 -9.79 25.95 -25.24
N ALA A 111 -8.66 25.97 -25.93
CA ALA A 111 -8.09 27.14 -26.57
C ALA A 111 -7.05 26.74 -27.63
N THR A 112 -6.64 27.69 -28.46
CA THR A 112 -5.44 27.56 -29.29
C THR A 112 -4.24 28.04 -28.49
N TYR A 113 -3.31 27.12 -28.23
CA TYR A 113 -2.08 27.41 -27.49
C TYR A 113 -0.94 27.68 -28.48
N SER A 114 -0.28 28.83 -28.34
CA SER A 114 0.90 29.18 -29.14
C SER A 114 2.18 28.66 -28.47
N THR A 115 3.29 28.63 -29.23
CA THR A 115 4.62 28.29 -28.69
C THR A 115 4.92 29.10 -27.41
N GLY A 116 5.45 28.41 -26.39
CA GLY A 116 5.73 28.96 -25.06
C GLY A 116 4.53 28.94 -24.09
N ALA A 117 3.32 28.64 -24.57
CA ALA A 117 2.17 28.52 -23.69
C ALA A 117 2.19 27.21 -22.89
N ASN A 118 1.62 27.26 -21.68
CA ASN A 118 1.54 26.13 -20.77
C ASN A 118 0.20 25.40 -20.93
N LEU A 119 0.27 24.08 -21.02
CA LEU A 119 -0.86 23.18 -20.85
C LEU A 119 -0.66 22.47 -19.52
N ASP A 120 -1.47 22.83 -18.53
CA ASP A 120 -1.46 22.26 -17.19
C ASP A 120 -2.54 21.19 -17.04
N PHE A 121 -2.13 20.01 -16.56
CA PHE A 121 -2.96 18.86 -16.29
C PHE A 121 -2.92 18.58 -14.79
N THR A 122 -4.08 18.40 -14.18
CA THR A 122 -4.17 18.10 -12.75
C THR A 122 -4.63 16.67 -12.57
N VAL A 123 -3.75 15.79 -12.08
CA VAL A 123 -4.11 14.42 -11.71
C VAL A 123 -4.54 14.40 -10.26
N ASN A 124 -5.79 14.01 -10.02
CA ASN A 124 -6.33 13.84 -8.69
C ASN A 124 -6.27 12.37 -8.28
N PHE A 125 -5.81 12.11 -7.06
CA PHE A 125 -5.76 10.79 -6.43
C PHE A 125 -6.83 10.66 -5.35
N SER A 126 -7.07 9.42 -4.89
CA SER A 126 -7.96 9.12 -3.76
C SER A 126 -7.43 9.65 -2.42
N GLU A 127 -6.13 9.91 -2.33
CA GLU A 127 -5.44 10.35 -1.13
C GLU A 127 -4.18 11.15 -1.46
N ASN A 128 -3.49 11.64 -0.44
CA ASN A 128 -2.29 12.43 -0.61
C ASN A 128 -1.12 11.57 -1.06
N VAL A 129 -0.39 12.05 -2.08
CA VAL A 129 0.79 11.37 -2.60
C VAL A 129 2.02 12.27 -2.55
N THR A 130 3.17 11.67 -2.26
CA THR A 130 4.49 12.30 -2.27
C THR A 130 5.24 11.92 -3.53
N VAL A 131 5.80 12.92 -4.20
CA VAL A 131 6.58 12.74 -5.43
C VAL A 131 8.07 12.90 -5.10
N VAL A 132 8.88 11.93 -5.52
CA VAL A 132 10.34 12.01 -5.46
C VAL A 132 10.88 11.99 -6.87
N THR A 133 11.65 13.02 -7.24
CA THR A 133 12.16 13.21 -8.61
C THR A 133 13.66 12.96 -8.75
N THR A 134 14.35 12.51 -7.69
CA THR A 134 15.82 12.33 -7.68
C THR A 134 16.31 11.27 -8.68
N GLY A 135 15.49 10.26 -8.99
CA GLY A 135 15.77 9.27 -10.04
C GLY A 135 15.23 9.64 -11.43
N GLY A 136 14.52 10.76 -11.53
CA GLY A 136 13.93 11.33 -12.74
C GLY A 136 12.53 11.89 -12.51
N THR A 137 12.05 12.71 -13.43
CA THR A 137 10.80 13.47 -13.28
C THR A 137 9.64 12.69 -13.90
N PRO A 138 8.57 12.37 -13.12
CA PRO A 138 7.38 11.74 -13.66
C PRO A 138 6.73 12.59 -14.75
N TYR A 139 6.05 11.97 -15.71
CA TYR A 139 5.37 12.69 -16.78
C TYR A 139 4.11 11.97 -17.26
N ILE A 140 3.24 12.70 -17.94
CA ILE A 140 2.10 12.16 -18.70
C ILE A 140 2.43 12.29 -20.18
N ALA A 141 2.32 11.20 -20.93
CA ALA A 141 2.46 11.23 -22.37
C ALA A 141 1.21 11.87 -23.00
N ILE A 142 1.40 12.76 -23.96
CA ILE A 142 0.35 13.43 -24.72
C ILE A 142 0.58 13.08 -26.19
N THR A 143 -0.41 12.46 -26.80
CA THR A 143 -0.38 12.19 -28.24
C THR A 143 -0.93 13.39 -28.96
N LEU A 144 -0.11 13.94 -29.85
CA LEU A 144 -0.51 14.94 -30.83
C LEU A 144 -1.08 14.21 -32.05
N ASN A 145 -2.17 14.69 -32.61
CA ASN A 145 -2.79 14.10 -33.80
C ASN A 145 -1.91 14.16 -35.06
N THR A 146 -0.83 14.94 -35.04
CA THR A 146 0.23 14.91 -36.07
C THR A 146 1.09 13.64 -36.01
N GLY A 147 0.84 12.72 -35.06
CA GLY A 147 1.50 11.42 -34.93
C GLY A 147 2.70 11.41 -33.98
N GLY A 148 3.01 12.55 -33.33
CA GLY A 148 4.05 12.67 -32.32
C GLY A 148 3.53 12.52 -30.88
N THR A 149 4.40 12.10 -29.96
CA THR A 149 4.11 12.11 -28.52
C THR A 149 5.02 13.12 -27.82
N VAL A 150 4.43 13.94 -26.96
CA VAL A 150 5.14 14.88 -26.08
C VAL A 150 4.84 14.55 -24.62
N ASN A 151 5.64 15.08 -23.70
CA ASN A 151 5.50 14.78 -22.28
C ASN A 151 5.11 16.03 -21.50
N ALA A 152 4.02 15.95 -20.71
CA ALA A 152 3.76 16.90 -19.63
C ALA A 152 4.49 16.42 -18.38
N ALA A 153 5.54 17.12 -17.98
CA ALA A 153 6.37 16.76 -16.84
C ALA A 153 5.73 17.23 -15.52
N TYR A 154 5.96 16.48 -14.44
CA TYR A 154 5.55 16.85 -13.10
C TYR A 154 6.08 18.24 -12.73
N GLN A 155 5.21 19.07 -12.14
CA GLN A 155 5.55 20.42 -11.69
C GLN A 155 5.37 20.62 -10.19
N SER A 156 4.20 20.26 -9.63
CA SER A 156 3.89 20.59 -8.23
C SER A 156 2.77 19.72 -7.64
N GLY A 157 2.51 19.90 -6.34
CA GLY A 157 1.42 19.23 -5.61
C GLY A 157 1.85 18.06 -4.72
N SER A 158 3.15 17.80 -4.56
CA SER A 158 3.65 16.74 -3.67
C SER A 158 3.17 16.96 -2.24
N GLY A 159 2.75 15.88 -1.58
CA GLY A 159 2.13 15.89 -0.25
C GLY A 159 0.62 16.17 -0.26
N THR A 160 0.01 16.34 -1.45
CA THR A 160 -1.43 16.54 -1.63
C THR A 160 -2.00 15.46 -2.54
N SER A 161 -3.33 15.39 -2.66
CA SER A 161 -4.01 14.48 -3.58
C SER A 161 -4.09 15.00 -5.02
N ALA A 162 -3.60 16.21 -5.31
CA ALA A 162 -3.67 16.81 -6.63
C ALA A 162 -2.25 17.15 -7.14
N LEU A 163 -1.81 16.46 -8.19
CA LEU A 163 -0.51 16.71 -8.83
C LEU A 163 -0.69 17.49 -10.13
N VAL A 164 0.12 18.52 -10.34
CA VAL A 164 0.12 19.30 -11.59
C VAL A 164 1.26 18.84 -12.49
N PHE A 165 0.92 18.53 -13.73
CA PHE A 165 1.84 18.21 -14.82
C PHE A 165 1.72 19.28 -15.90
N ARG A 166 2.84 19.69 -16.48
CA ARG A 166 2.89 20.77 -17.47
C ARG A 166 3.60 20.34 -18.74
N TYR A 167 2.97 20.61 -19.87
CA TYR A 167 3.62 20.66 -21.17
C TYR A 167 3.72 22.11 -21.64
N ILE A 168 4.89 22.51 -22.15
CA ILE A 168 5.11 23.83 -22.76
C ILE A 168 5.11 23.63 -24.27
N VAL A 169 4.23 24.32 -24.99
CA VAL A 169 4.13 24.18 -26.45
C VAL A 169 5.46 24.60 -27.08
N VAL A 170 6.07 23.71 -27.87
CA VAL A 170 7.27 24.02 -28.66
C VAL A 170 6.92 24.13 -30.15
N THR A 171 7.78 24.81 -30.90
CA THR A 171 7.63 24.93 -32.36
C THR A 171 7.60 23.56 -33.02
N GLY A 172 6.70 23.37 -33.99
CA GLY A 172 6.53 22.12 -34.72
C GLY A 172 5.50 21.15 -34.10
N ASN A 173 5.10 21.37 -32.86
CA ASN A 173 4.05 20.58 -32.20
C ASN A 173 2.66 21.17 -32.50
N THR A 174 2.21 20.94 -33.72
CA THR A 174 0.89 21.38 -34.21
C THR A 174 -0.15 20.30 -33.94
N ASP A 175 -1.32 20.71 -33.45
CA ASP A 175 -2.50 19.87 -33.33
C ASP A 175 -3.75 20.72 -33.56
N ASN A 176 -4.44 20.47 -34.68
CA ASN A 176 -5.57 21.30 -35.11
C ASN A 176 -6.93 20.71 -34.76
N ASN A 177 -6.96 19.51 -34.17
CA ASN A 177 -8.17 18.78 -33.81
C ASN A 177 -8.17 18.29 -32.35
N GLY A 178 -7.19 18.71 -31.55
CA GLY A 178 -7.15 18.55 -30.08
C GLY A 178 -6.22 17.42 -29.63
N ILE A 179 -5.75 17.48 -28.39
CA ILE A 179 -4.79 16.49 -27.86
C ILE A 179 -5.47 15.25 -27.26
N ALA A 180 -4.77 14.11 -27.28
CA ALA A 180 -5.15 12.94 -26.50
C ALA A 180 -4.16 12.71 -25.34
N ILE A 181 -4.68 12.41 -24.15
CA ILE A 181 -3.86 12.17 -22.96
C ILE A 181 -3.63 10.66 -22.82
N GLY A 182 -2.39 10.27 -22.55
CA GLY A 182 -2.04 8.89 -22.24
C GLY A 182 -2.78 8.38 -21.00
N ALA A 183 -3.05 7.08 -20.97
CA ALA A 183 -3.87 6.46 -19.93
C ALA A 183 -3.23 6.44 -18.53
N SER A 184 -1.93 6.76 -18.41
CA SER A 184 -1.18 6.67 -17.16
C SER A 184 -0.05 7.70 -17.05
N ILE A 185 0.35 7.96 -15.81
CA ILE A 185 1.61 8.63 -15.49
C ILE A 185 2.76 7.63 -15.71
N THR A 186 3.90 8.12 -16.19
CA THR A 186 5.16 7.38 -16.21
C THR A 186 6.09 7.95 -15.13
N ALA A 187 6.56 7.11 -14.20
CA ALA A 187 7.40 7.55 -13.10
C ALA A 187 8.80 8.04 -13.53
N ASN A 188 9.31 7.53 -14.66
CA ASN A 188 10.59 7.93 -15.26
C ASN A 188 11.76 7.92 -14.26
N GLY A 189 11.85 6.87 -13.44
CA GLY A 189 12.86 6.74 -12.37
C GLY A 189 12.55 7.50 -11.08
N GLY A 190 11.54 8.39 -11.08
CA GLY A 190 10.95 8.95 -9.87
C GLY A 190 9.99 7.98 -9.17
N THR A 191 9.32 8.44 -8.11
CA THR A 191 8.26 7.68 -7.42
C THR A 191 7.09 8.56 -7.06
N ILE A 192 5.89 7.98 -7.04
CA ILE A 192 4.67 8.60 -6.52
C ILE A 192 4.07 7.62 -5.51
N LYS A 193 4.07 7.98 -4.22
CA LYS A 193 3.67 7.08 -3.12
C LYS A 193 2.81 7.80 -2.10
N ASP A 194 1.93 7.09 -1.40
CA ASP A 194 1.30 7.63 -0.19
C ASP A 194 2.26 7.72 1.00
N ALA A 195 1.74 8.08 2.17
CA ALA A 195 2.50 8.14 3.41
C ALA A 195 2.93 6.77 3.96
N ALA A 196 2.19 5.71 3.64
CA ALA A 196 2.52 4.33 4.03
C ALA A 196 3.57 3.68 3.11
N GLY A 197 3.84 4.29 1.95
CA GLY A 197 4.80 3.84 0.96
C GLY A 197 4.20 3.02 -0.18
N ASN A 198 2.86 2.94 -0.29
CA ASN A 198 2.22 2.24 -1.41
C ASN A 198 2.40 3.06 -2.69
N ASN A 199 2.77 2.39 -3.79
CA ASN A 199 2.97 3.04 -5.09
C ASN A 199 1.63 3.41 -5.73
N ALA A 200 1.51 4.66 -6.20
CA ALA A 200 0.37 5.11 -7.01
C ALA A 200 0.57 4.85 -8.51
N VAL A 201 1.82 4.66 -8.95
CA VAL A 201 2.27 4.50 -10.35
C VAL A 201 3.47 3.57 -10.39
#